data_AF-A0A0G4PXB8-F1
#
_entry.id   AF-A0A0G4PXB8-F1
#
_cell.length_a   1.000
_cell.length_b   1.000
_cell.length_c   1.000
_cell.angle_alpha   90.00
_cell.angle_beta   90.00
_cell.angle_gamma   90.00
#
_symmetry.space_group_name_H-M   'P 1'
#
loop_
_entity.id
_entity.type
_entity.pdbx_description
1 polymer ?
#
loop_
_entity_poly.entity_id
_entity_poly.type
_entity_poly.pdbx_seq_one_letter_code
_entity_poly.pdbx_strand_id
1 'polypeptide(L)'
;MLPAKKQKPIATWSMYKNLHDEVSSLLVEPDLHYEFYENDDDMSSTNMRDTNVMGRFVCHNRACRARGWSSNMIAITIRLFPGQKYNARVYHQRCKFCHWLSRPVLDQSYAERIVYWIRQWNGIRVERPPISRDSKGPHNRQLCEGCKAGHCSQADEDWVAQLDRFVSCKS
;
A
#
# COMPACT_ATOMS: atom_id res chain seq x y z
N MET A 1 41.65 -11.46 -13.19
CA MET A 1 40.66 -11.06 -12.17
C MET A 1 39.35 -10.77 -12.88
N LEU A 2 38.31 -11.57 -12.65
CA LEU A 2 36.97 -11.31 -13.23
C LEU A 2 36.26 -10.26 -12.35
N PRO A 3 35.63 -9.22 -12.94
CA PRO A 3 34.92 -8.22 -12.15
C PRO A 3 33.70 -8.86 -11.47
N ALA A 4 33.57 -8.64 -10.16
CA ALA A 4 32.40 -9.07 -9.39
C ALA A 4 31.13 -8.43 -9.98
N LYS A 5 30.19 -9.25 -10.45
CA LYS A 5 28.86 -8.79 -10.85
C LYS A 5 28.20 -8.15 -9.63
N LYS A 6 28.04 -6.82 -9.64
CA LYS A 6 27.22 -6.11 -8.65
C LYS A 6 25.82 -6.72 -8.71
N GLN A 7 25.43 -7.44 -7.66
CA GLN A 7 24.08 -8.00 -7.55
C GLN A 7 23.10 -6.83 -7.49
N LYS A 8 22.07 -6.85 -8.34
CA LYS A 8 21.00 -5.84 -8.28
C LYS A 8 20.37 -5.91 -6.88
N PRO A 9 20.11 -4.77 -6.22
CA PRO A 9 19.43 -4.77 -4.94
C PRO A 9 18.07 -5.46 -5.09
N ILE A 10 17.71 -6.27 -4.10
CA ILE A 10 16.42 -6.96 -4.06
C ILE A 10 15.34 -5.88 -3.87
N ALA A 11 14.36 -5.84 -4.78
CA ALA A 11 13.24 -4.92 -4.65
C ALA A 11 12.44 -5.21 -3.37
N THR A 12 12.17 -4.17 -2.58
CA THR A 12 11.46 -4.26 -1.29
C THR A 12 10.00 -3.82 -1.37
N TRP A 13 9.54 -3.48 -2.58
CA TRP A 13 8.16 -3.22 -2.93
C TRP A 13 7.86 -3.71 -4.35
N SER A 14 6.57 -3.75 -4.70
CA SER A 14 6.12 -3.99 -6.07
C SER A 14 4.85 -3.20 -6.35
N MET A 15 4.54 -2.97 -7.62
CA MET A 15 3.26 -2.41 -8.06
C MET A 15 2.43 -3.50 -8.75
N TYR A 16 1.10 -3.34 -8.75
CA TYR A 16 0.16 -4.39 -9.16
C TYR A 16 -0.75 -3.90 -10.30
N LYS A 17 -0.17 -3.71 -11.50
CA LYS A 17 -0.94 -3.30 -12.71
C LYS A 17 -2.09 -4.26 -13.02
N ASN A 18 -1.90 -5.56 -12.78
CA ASN A 18 -2.91 -6.59 -13.03
C ASN A 18 -4.14 -6.49 -12.13
N LEU A 19 -4.13 -5.63 -11.10
CA LEU A 19 -5.30 -5.33 -10.25
C LEU A 19 -5.97 -4.00 -10.64
N HIS A 20 -5.54 -3.38 -11.74
CA HIS A 20 -6.10 -2.12 -12.21
C HIS A 20 -7.57 -2.26 -12.61
N ASP A 21 -7.95 -3.36 -13.28
CA ASP A 21 -9.32 -3.57 -13.75
C ASP A 21 -10.34 -3.57 -12.60
N GLU A 22 -9.95 -4.10 -11.42
CA GLU A 22 -10.76 -4.05 -10.20
C GLU A 22 -10.92 -2.61 -9.68
N VAL A 23 -9.85 -1.81 -9.71
CA VAL A 23 -9.88 -0.39 -9.33
C VAL A 23 -10.78 0.39 -10.29
N SER A 24 -10.59 0.22 -11.59
CA SER A 24 -11.35 0.92 -12.64
C SER A 24 -12.83 0.61 -12.52
N SER A 25 -13.20 -0.66 -12.29
CA SER A 25 -14.60 -1.08 -12.12
C SER A 25 -15.29 -0.35 -10.96
N LEU A 26 -14.57 -0.07 -9.87
CA LEU A 26 -15.09 0.63 -8.69
C LEU A 26 -15.11 2.17 -8.85
N LEU A 27 -14.43 2.71 -9.86
CA LEU A 27 -14.41 4.14 -10.18
C LEU A 27 -15.46 4.54 -11.24
N VAL A 28 -16.14 3.58 -11.87
CA VAL A 28 -17.20 3.85 -12.86
C VAL A 28 -18.38 4.62 -12.26
N GLU A 29 -18.87 4.20 -11.08
CA GLU A 29 -20.01 4.84 -10.41
C GLU A 29 -19.82 6.35 -10.18
N PRO A 30 -18.65 6.83 -9.66
CA PRO A 30 -18.40 8.26 -9.52
C PRO A 30 -17.94 8.97 -10.81
N ASP A 31 -17.99 8.33 -11.98
CA ASP A 31 -17.49 8.85 -13.26
C ASP A 31 -16.01 9.30 -13.21
N LEU A 32 -15.18 8.53 -12.51
CA LEU A 32 -13.73 8.76 -12.45
C LEU A 32 -13.00 7.75 -13.33
N HIS A 33 -12.13 8.26 -14.21
CA HIS A 33 -11.36 7.44 -15.14
C HIS A 33 -9.89 7.66 -14.90
N TYR A 34 -9.22 6.64 -14.37
CA TYR A 34 -7.80 6.69 -14.06
C TYR A 34 -7.03 5.63 -14.84
N GLU A 35 -5.81 5.94 -15.24
CA GLU A 35 -4.87 4.98 -15.83
C GLU A 35 -3.82 4.54 -14.82
N PHE A 36 -3.41 3.27 -14.88
CA PHE A 36 -2.29 2.79 -14.08
C PHE A 36 -0.95 3.29 -14.65
N TYR A 37 -0.15 3.94 -13.82
CA TYR A 37 1.17 4.48 -14.18
C TYR A 37 2.30 3.50 -13.83
N GLU A 38 2.91 2.92 -14.86
CA GLU A 38 3.93 1.87 -14.68
C GLU A 38 5.29 2.37 -14.17
N ASN A 39 5.55 3.67 -14.29
CA ASN A 39 6.84 4.22 -13.86
C ASN A 39 6.82 4.52 -12.37
N ASP A 40 7.88 4.08 -11.69
CA ASP A 40 8.11 4.35 -10.27
C ASP A 40 8.90 5.66 -10.10
N ASP A 41 8.28 6.81 -10.41
CA ASP A 41 8.87 8.14 -10.30
C ASP A 41 8.27 8.89 -9.09
N ASP A 42 9.12 9.33 -8.17
CA ASP A 42 8.69 10.06 -6.96
C ASP A 42 8.57 11.57 -7.21
N MET A 43 9.20 12.13 -8.25
CA MET A 43 9.25 13.58 -8.47
C MET A 43 7.99 14.16 -9.13
N SER A 44 7.18 13.30 -9.77
CA SER A 44 6.03 13.73 -10.57
C SER A 44 4.67 13.50 -9.90
N SER A 45 4.63 12.97 -8.68
CA SER A 45 3.35 12.72 -8.02
C SER A 45 2.70 14.00 -7.51
N THR A 46 1.43 14.22 -7.83
CA THR A 46 0.64 15.37 -7.35
C THR A 46 0.06 15.15 -5.96
N ASN A 47 -0.21 13.90 -5.60
CA ASN A 47 -0.66 13.50 -4.27
C ASN A 47 -0.04 12.15 -3.89
N MET A 48 0.19 11.96 -2.59
CA MET A 48 0.71 10.72 -2.03
C MET A 48 0.04 10.42 -0.70
N ARG A 49 -0.25 9.14 -0.43
CA ARG A 49 -0.76 8.70 0.86
C ARG A 49 -0.22 7.34 1.26
N ASP A 50 0.39 7.30 2.44
CA ASP A 50 0.75 6.05 3.10
C ASP A 50 -0.47 5.48 3.84
N THR A 51 -0.75 4.21 3.60
CA THR A 51 -1.90 3.51 4.18
C THR A 51 -1.65 2.00 4.17
N ASN A 52 -2.64 1.21 4.58
CA ASN A 52 -2.51 -0.23 4.70
C ASN A 52 -3.64 -0.96 3.99
N VAL A 53 -3.33 -2.14 3.47
CA VAL A 53 -4.27 -3.12 2.89
C VAL A 53 -4.11 -4.48 3.56
N MET A 54 -5.07 -5.37 3.28
CA MET A 54 -5.08 -6.74 3.76
C MET A 54 -4.45 -7.70 2.72
N GLY A 55 -4.02 -8.86 3.22
CA GLY A 55 -3.50 -9.91 2.39
C GLY A 55 -2.63 -10.90 3.18
N ARG A 56 -1.86 -11.68 2.45
CA ARG A 56 -0.98 -12.71 3.00
C ARG A 56 0.37 -12.75 2.31
N PHE A 57 1.36 -13.28 3.00
CA PHE A 57 2.69 -13.55 2.48
C PHE A 57 2.94 -15.05 2.42
N VAL A 58 3.77 -15.48 1.47
CA VAL A 58 4.17 -16.88 1.29
C VAL A 58 5.69 -16.96 1.43
N CYS A 59 6.16 -17.82 2.34
CA CYS A 59 7.59 -18.03 2.46
C CYS A 59 8.04 -19.01 1.36
N HIS A 60 8.90 -18.55 0.46
CA HIS A 60 9.39 -19.37 -0.66
C HIS A 60 10.66 -20.17 -0.29
N ASN A 61 11.21 -19.96 0.90
CA ASN A 61 12.31 -20.77 1.41
C ASN A 61 11.78 -22.15 1.82
N ARG A 62 12.08 -23.19 1.02
CA ARG A 62 11.62 -24.57 1.25
C ARG A 62 12.15 -25.19 2.55
N ALA A 63 13.27 -24.70 3.08
CA ALA A 63 13.82 -25.13 4.37
C ALA A 63 13.17 -24.40 5.56
N CYS A 64 12.38 -23.36 5.32
CA CYS A 64 11.68 -22.63 6.37
C CYS A 64 10.45 -23.39 6.83
N ARG A 65 10.26 -23.47 8.15
CA ARG A 65 9.05 -24.06 8.75
C ARG A 65 7.77 -23.25 8.50
N ALA A 66 7.87 -21.96 8.23
CA ALA A 66 6.71 -21.16 7.88
C ALA A 66 6.33 -21.37 6.43
N ARG A 67 5.06 -21.71 6.19
CA ARG A 67 4.48 -21.77 4.83
C ARG A 67 4.02 -20.41 4.32
N GLY A 68 3.64 -19.52 5.24
CA GLY A 68 3.13 -18.19 4.95
C GLY A 68 2.56 -17.56 6.22
N TRP A 69 2.15 -16.30 6.14
CA TRP A 69 1.50 -15.59 7.24
C TRP A 69 0.57 -14.52 6.68
N SER A 70 -0.60 -14.36 7.31
CA SER A 70 -1.48 -13.22 7.01
C SER A 70 -0.90 -11.97 7.65
N SER A 71 -1.02 -10.84 6.97
CA SER A 71 -0.76 -9.53 7.55
C SER A 71 -2.00 -8.67 7.32
N ASN A 72 -2.69 -8.32 8.39
CA ASN A 72 -3.80 -7.36 8.35
C ASN A 72 -3.31 -5.93 8.06
N MET A 73 -2.00 -5.74 7.91
CA MET A 73 -1.35 -4.43 7.80
C MET A 73 -0.19 -4.51 6.82
N ILE A 74 -0.51 -4.65 5.53
CA ILE A 74 0.45 -4.53 4.43
C ILE A 74 0.54 -3.05 4.09
N ALA A 75 1.71 -2.45 4.33
CA ALA A 75 1.95 -1.06 4.02
C ALA A 75 1.90 -0.84 2.51
N ILE A 76 1.25 0.24 2.10
CA ILE A 76 1.22 0.73 0.72
C ILE A 76 1.38 2.24 0.68
N THR A 77 1.95 2.75 -0.41
CA THR A 77 1.98 4.18 -0.74
C THR A 77 1.21 4.37 -2.04
N ILE A 78 0.05 5.03 -1.98
CA ILE A 78 -0.76 5.37 -3.16
C ILE A 78 -0.28 6.72 -3.67
N ARG A 79 -0.09 6.84 -4.99
CA ARG A 79 0.38 8.07 -5.63
C ARG A 79 -0.51 8.44 -6.81
N LEU A 80 -0.85 9.72 -6.92
CA LEU A 80 -1.47 10.30 -8.10
C LEU A 80 -0.46 11.08 -8.92
N PHE A 81 -0.71 11.15 -10.21
CA PHE A 81 0.09 11.85 -11.20
C PHE A 81 -0.82 12.68 -12.11
N PRO A 82 -0.27 13.70 -12.82
CA PRO A 82 -1.00 14.45 -13.81
C PRO A 82 -1.64 13.55 -14.89
N GLY A 83 -2.77 13.99 -15.44
CA GLY A 83 -3.49 13.24 -16.47
C GLY A 83 -4.27 12.04 -15.95
N GLN A 84 -4.79 12.12 -14.71
CA GLN A 84 -5.58 11.05 -14.07
C GLN A 84 -4.85 9.72 -14.03
N LYS A 85 -3.60 9.77 -13.58
CA LYS A 85 -2.74 8.59 -13.48
C LYS A 85 -2.50 8.25 -12.03
N TYR A 86 -2.40 6.96 -11.71
CA TYR A 86 -2.06 6.53 -10.36
C TYR A 86 -1.17 5.31 -10.37
N ASN A 87 -0.43 5.09 -9.29
CA ASN A 87 0.11 3.79 -8.98
C ASN A 87 0.14 3.58 -7.46
N ALA A 88 0.55 2.38 -7.05
CA ALA A 88 0.72 2.08 -5.63
C ALA A 88 1.97 1.23 -5.42
N ARG A 89 2.87 1.70 -4.54
CA ARG A 89 3.93 0.85 -3.99
C ARG A 89 3.30 -0.04 -2.94
N VAL A 90 3.50 -1.35 -3.06
CA VAL A 90 3.09 -2.33 -2.05
C VAL A 90 4.35 -2.93 -1.45
N TYR A 91 4.57 -2.64 -0.17
CA TYR A 91 5.81 -3.04 0.50
C TYR A 91 5.79 -4.53 0.85
N HIS A 92 6.97 -5.14 0.73
CA HIS A 92 7.19 -6.54 1.05
C HIS A 92 7.39 -6.73 2.55
N GLN A 93 7.32 -7.99 2.99
CA GLN A 93 7.60 -8.35 4.37
C GLN A 93 8.52 -9.56 4.44
N ARG A 94 9.41 -9.56 5.43
CA ARG A 94 10.33 -10.67 5.70
C ARG A 94 9.69 -11.71 6.60
N CYS A 95 9.94 -12.98 6.29
CA CYS A 95 9.52 -14.08 7.14
C CYS A 95 10.16 -13.96 8.53
N LYS A 96 9.37 -14.09 9.60
CA LYS A 96 9.85 -14.01 10.98
C LYS A 96 10.92 -15.06 11.34
N PHE A 97 10.95 -16.21 10.65
CA PHE A 97 11.84 -17.31 11.00
C PHE A 97 13.12 -17.38 10.18
N CYS A 98 13.05 -17.05 8.89
CA CYS A 98 14.21 -17.15 7.99
C CYS A 98 14.60 -15.84 7.31
N HIS A 99 13.89 -14.75 7.60
CA HIS A 99 14.10 -13.41 7.03
C HIS A 99 14.01 -13.31 5.50
N TRP A 100 13.56 -14.38 4.84
CA TRP A 100 13.30 -14.40 3.41
C TRP A 100 12.25 -13.35 3.06
N LEU A 101 12.55 -12.52 2.06
CA LEU A 101 11.67 -11.46 1.61
C LEU A 101 10.50 -12.04 0.81
N SER A 102 9.28 -11.67 1.17
CA SER A 102 8.07 -12.10 0.45
C SER A 102 7.34 -10.90 -0.12
N ARG A 103 7.02 -10.99 -1.40
CA ARG A 103 5.96 -10.20 -2.02
C ARG A 103 4.59 -10.66 -1.48
N PRO A 104 3.64 -9.75 -1.21
CA PRO A 104 2.32 -10.14 -0.73
C PRO A 104 1.40 -10.65 -1.84
N VAL A 105 0.46 -11.50 -1.46
CA VAL A 105 -0.76 -11.82 -2.20
C VAL A 105 -1.87 -10.98 -1.58
N LEU A 106 -2.41 -10.06 -2.37
CA LEU A 106 -3.41 -9.07 -1.95
C LEU A 106 -4.82 -9.63 -2.14
N ASP A 107 -5.76 -9.10 -1.37
CA ASP A 107 -7.19 -9.32 -1.55
C ASP A 107 -7.88 -8.02 -2.04
N GLN A 108 -9.22 -8.04 -2.09
CA GLN A 108 -10.06 -6.95 -2.57
C GLN A 108 -9.81 -5.62 -1.85
N SER A 109 -9.28 -5.63 -0.62
CA SER A 109 -8.97 -4.40 0.12
C SER A 109 -7.96 -3.50 -0.58
N TYR A 110 -7.16 -4.04 -1.50
CA TYR A 110 -6.28 -3.25 -2.35
C TYR A 110 -7.06 -2.28 -3.23
N ALA A 111 -8.02 -2.79 -4.00
CA ALA A 111 -8.81 -1.98 -4.92
C ALA A 111 -9.65 -0.97 -4.15
N GLU A 112 -10.35 -1.41 -3.11
CA GLU A 112 -11.18 -0.56 -2.24
C GLU A 112 -10.38 0.59 -1.61
N ARG A 113 -9.17 0.30 -1.12
CA ARG A 113 -8.33 1.32 -0.48
C ARG A 113 -7.82 2.36 -1.48
N ILE A 114 -7.48 1.94 -2.70
CA ILE A 114 -7.06 2.86 -3.75
C ILE A 114 -8.22 3.75 -4.16
N VAL A 115 -9.39 3.16 -4.42
CA VAL A 115 -10.62 3.86 -4.80
C VAL A 115 -11.02 4.87 -3.73
N TYR A 116 -10.94 4.49 -2.45
CA TYR A 116 -11.22 5.39 -1.32
C TYR A 116 -10.39 6.68 -1.41
N TRP A 117 -9.07 6.57 -1.60
CA TRP A 117 -8.20 7.73 -1.68
C TRP A 117 -8.37 8.52 -2.98
N ILE A 118 -8.60 7.85 -4.11
CA ILE A 118 -8.93 8.54 -5.37
C ILE A 118 -10.20 9.36 -5.22
N ARG A 119 -11.27 8.79 -4.66
CA ARG A 119 -12.53 9.50 -4.39
C ARG A 119 -12.30 10.68 -3.44
N GLN A 120 -11.56 10.47 -2.34
CA GLN A 120 -11.22 11.51 -1.38
C GLN A 120 -10.44 12.68 -2.01
N TRP A 121 -9.44 12.39 -2.86
CA TRP A 121 -8.67 13.42 -3.56
C TRP A 121 -9.48 14.18 -4.61
N ASN A 122 -10.56 13.58 -5.12
CA ASN A 122 -11.53 14.25 -6.00
C ASN A 122 -12.69 14.93 -5.23
N GLY A 123 -12.59 15.03 -3.90
CA GLY A 123 -13.60 15.71 -3.07
C GLY A 123 -14.93 14.95 -2.93
N ILE A 124 -14.97 13.68 -3.33
CA ILE A 124 -16.16 12.83 -3.18
C ILE A 124 -16.23 12.36 -1.72
N ARG A 125 -17.39 12.59 -1.09
CA ARG A 125 -17.65 12.12 0.27
C ARG A 125 -17.68 10.59 0.29
N VAL A 126 -16.70 10.00 0.94
CA VAL A 126 -16.62 8.56 1.21
C VAL A 126 -16.91 8.29 2.67
N GLU A 127 -17.74 7.28 2.95
CA GLU A 127 -17.95 6.83 4.33
C GLU A 127 -16.64 6.29 4.92
N ARG A 128 -16.43 6.56 6.21
CA ARG A 128 -15.23 6.08 6.89
C ARG A 128 -15.34 4.56 7.00
N PRO A 129 -14.34 3.80 6.50
CA PRO A 129 -14.32 2.36 6.69
C PRO A 129 -14.33 2.06 8.19
N PRO A 130 -15.09 1.05 8.66
CA PRO A 130 -15.06 0.65 10.05
C PRO A 130 -13.62 0.34 10.47
N ILE A 131 -13.20 0.92 11.60
CA ILE A 131 -11.86 0.69 12.13
C ILE A 131 -11.80 -0.78 12.56
N SER A 132 -11.00 -1.60 11.87
CA SER A 132 -10.77 -2.97 12.32
C SER A 132 -9.93 -2.93 13.60
N ARG A 133 -10.59 -3.10 14.75
CA ARG A 133 -9.93 -3.18 16.07
C ARG A 133 -9.19 -4.50 16.28
N ASP A 134 -9.35 -5.45 15.37
CA ASP A 134 -8.77 -6.80 15.47
C ASP A 134 -7.36 -6.87 14.90
N SER A 135 -6.44 -6.13 15.53
CA SER A 135 -5.01 -6.36 15.36
C SER A 135 -4.62 -7.63 16.14
N LYS A 136 -4.20 -8.70 15.45
CA LYS A 136 -3.68 -9.94 16.07
C LYS A 136 -2.27 -9.79 16.67
N GLY A 137 -1.90 -8.58 17.10
CA GLY A 137 -0.62 -8.25 17.71
C GLY A 137 0.12 -7.10 17.01
N PRO A 138 1.17 -6.57 17.65
CA PRO A 138 1.89 -5.42 17.12
C PRO A 138 2.52 -5.76 15.77
N HIS A 139 2.23 -4.93 14.76
CA HIS A 139 2.91 -5.00 13.48
C HIS A 139 4.43 -4.95 13.68
N ASN A 140 5.14 -6.00 13.21
CA ASN A 140 6.57 -6.09 13.40
C ASN A 140 7.32 -5.22 12.38
N ARG A 141 7.66 -4.00 12.81
CA ARG A 141 8.37 -2.98 12.02
C ARG A 141 9.71 -3.48 11.44
N GLN A 142 10.40 -4.37 12.14
CA GLN A 142 11.70 -4.89 11.69
C GLN A 142 11.58 -5.86 10.50
N LEU A 143 10.39 -6.43 10.29
CA LEU A 143 10.12 -7.33 9.18
C LEU A 143 9.42 -6.65 8.00
N CYS A 144 8.74 -5.53 8.24
CA CYS A 144 8.03 -4.76 7.23
C CYS A 144 8.96 -3.81 6.48
N GLU A 145 9.05 -3.94 5.16
CA GLU A 145 9.88 -3.03 4.36
C GLU A 145 9.28 -1.61 4.28
N GLY A 146 7.96 -1.48 4.43
CA GLY A 146 7.30 -0.17 4.52
C GLY A 146 7.72 0.58 5.79
N CYS A 147 7.79 -0.08 6.94
CA CYS A 147 8.31 0.54 8.17
C CYS A 147 9.77 0.94 8.04
N LYS A 148 10.60 0.12 7.40
CA LYS A 148 12.02 0.43 7.16
C LYS A 148 12.19 1.62 6.22
N ALA A 149 11.28 1.79 5.27
CA ALA A 149 11.26 2.91 4.35
C ALA A 149 10.53 4.14 4.91
N GLY A 150 9.96 4.08 6.13
CA GLY A 150 9.21 5.19 6.74
C GLY A 150 7.75 5.32 6.27
N HIS A 151 7.27 4.42 5.42
CA HIS A 151 5.97 4.48 4.75
C HIS A 151 4.88 3.61 5.38
N CYS A 152 5.02 3.31 6.68
CA CYS A 152 4.04 2.50 7.39
C CYS A 152 3.59 3.22 8.65
N SER A 153 2.34 3.65 8.64
CA SER A 153 1.63 4.10 9.83
C SER A 153 1.32 2.87 10.70
N GLN A 154 2.12 2.67 11.75
CA GLN A 154 1.67 1.84 12.86
C GLN A 154 0.37 2.45 13.37
N ALA A 155 -0.66 1.61 13.50
CA ALA A 155 -2.04 1.95 13.87
C ALA A 155 -2.22 3.29 14.63
N ASP A 156 -3.06 4.14 14.05
CA ASP A 156 -3.79 5.27 14.67
C ASP A 156 -2.95 6.49 15.10
N GLU A 157 -2.89 7.51 14.23
CA GLU A 157 -2.88 8.93 14.65
C GLU A 157 -3.26 9.90 13.51
N ASP A 158 -3.21 9.48 12.24
CA ASP A 158 -3.53 10.36 11.09
C ASP A 158 -4.89 10.09 10.40
N TRP A 159 -5.85 9.51 11.12
CA TRP A 159 -7.26 9.51 10.72
C TRP A 159 -8.07 10.66 11.35
N VAL A 160 -7.51 11.36 12.34
CA VAL A 160 -8.22 12.38 13.14
C VAL A 160 -7.77 13.81 12.79
N ALA A 161 -6.48 14.05 12.53
CA ALA A 161 -5.94 15.42 12.60
C ALA A 161 -6.22 16.35 11.38
N GLN A 162 -6.71 15.85 10.24
CA GLN A 162 -6.92 16.70 9.05
C GLN A 162 -8.39 17.03 8.73
N LEU A 163 -9.36 16.37 9.36
CA LEU A 163 -10.78 16.72 9.16
C LEU A 163 -11.22 17.91 10.02
N ASP A 164 -10.66 18.08 11.23
CA ASP A 164 -10.99 19.23 12.09
C ASP A 164 -10.48 20.57 11.55
N ARG A 165 -9.44 20.57 10.70
CA ARG A 165 -8.93 21.80 10.07
C ARG A 165 -9.79 22.35 8.93
N PHE A 166 -10.63 21.52 8.30
CA PHE A 166 -11.52 21.98 7.22
C PHE A 166 -12.93 22.34 7.71
N VAL A 167 -13.35 21.83 8.87
CA VAL A 167 -14.64 22.21 9.49
C VAL A 167 -14.52 23.57 10.20
N SER A 168 -13.38 23.89 10.82
CA SER A 168 -13.20 25.14 11.57
C SER A 168 -12.92 26.41 10.73
N CYS A 169 -12.89 26.34 9.39
CA CYS A 169 -12.72 27.52 8.53
C CYS A 169 -14.03 27.95 7.83
N LYS A 170 -15.17 27.46 8.32
CA LYS A 170 -16.50 28.02 8.02
C LYS A 170 -17.13 28.51 9.31
N SER A 171 -16.70 29.69 9.76
CA SER A 171 -17.38 30.49 10.79
C SER A 171 -17.13 31.95 10.48
#